data_AF-A0A355H9X5-F1
#
_entry.id   AF-A0A355H9X5-F1
#
_cell.length_a   1.000
_cell.length_b   1.000
_cell.length_c   1.000
_cell.angle_alpha   90.00
_cell.angle_beta   90.00
_cell.angle_gamma   90.00
#
_symmetry.space_group_name_H-M   'P 1'
#
loop_
_entity.id
_entity.type
_entity.pdbx_description
1 polymer ?
#
loop_
_entity_poly.entity_id
_entity_poly.type
_entity_poly.pdbx_seq_one_letter_code
_entity_poly.pdbx_strand_id
1 'polypeptide(L)' 'MNNAGITHEIQGRYKRFYSIFQKLEKVDYDFERIQDLIAFRVVVNNVDECYAAL' A
#
# COMPACT_ATOMS: atom_id res chain seq x y z
N MET A 1 6.49 15.76 0.57
CA MET A 1 5.15 16.26 0.18
C MET A 1 4.85 17.66 0.74
N ASN A 2 4.99 17.93 2.04
CA ASN A 2 4.76 19.28 2.61
C ASN A 2 5.62 20.40 1.97
N ASN A 3 6.93 20.17 1.83
CA ASN A 3 7.83 21.16 1.19
C ASN A 3 7.61 21.29 -0.33
N ALA A 4 6.88 20.34 -0.94
CA ALA A 4 6.52 20.36 -2.34
C ALA A 4 5.13 20.99 -2.58
N GLY A 5 4.45 21.46 -1.52
CA GLY A 5 3.12 22.07 -1.62
C GLY A 5 1.99 21.10 -1.96
N ILE A 6 2.22 19.78 -1.84
CA ILE A 6 1.22 18.76 -2.20
C ILE A 6 0.37 18.45 -0.95
N THR A 7 -0.93 18.73 -1.04
CA THR A 7 -1.91 18.31 -0.03
C THR A 7 -2.12 16.80 -0.13
N HIS A 8 -1.96 16.09 0.98
CA HIS A 8 -2.03 14.63 1.01
C HIS A 8 -2.50 14.12 2.37
N GLU A 9 -3.07 12.92 2.38
CA GLU A 9 -3.42 12.17 3.58
C GLU A 9 -2.71 10.81 3.56
N ILE A 10 -2.08 10.43 4.67
CA ILE A 10 -1.41 9.13 4.82
C ILE A 10 -2.26 8.24 5.72
N GLN A 11 -2.62 7.06 5.20
CA GLN A 11 -3.40 6.06 5.90
C GLN A 11 -2.61 4.75 6.00
N GLY A 12 -2.68 4.09 7.17
CA GLY A 12 -2.23 2.71 7.31
C GLY A 12 -3.26 1.74 6.72
N ARG A 13 -2.80 0.78 5.92
CA ARG A 13 -3.64 -0.26 5.32
C ARG A 13 -3.11 -1.64 5.69
N TYR A 14 -3.92 -2.39 6.41
CA TYR A 14 -3.69 -3.82 6.65
C TYR A 14 -4.32 -4.66 5.54
N LYS A 15 -3.65 -5.75 5.16
CA LYS A 15 -4.22 -6.72 4.22
C LYS A 15 -5.30 -7.56 4.92
N ARG A 16 -6.42 -7.80 4.24
CA ARG A 16 -7.50 -8.65 4.76
C ARG A 16 -7.07 -10.13 4.74
N PHE A 17 -7.49 -10.91 5.73
CA PHE A 17 -7.14 -12.33 5.87
C PHE A 17 -7.39 -13.16 4.62
N TYR A 18 -8.54 -12.99 3.96
CA TYR A 18 -8.83 -13.71 2.71
C TYR A 18 -7.81 -13.42 1.61
N SER A 19 -7.39 -12.16 1.45
CA SER A 19 -6.36 -11.79 0.48
C SER A 19 -4.95 -12.23 0.89
N ILE A 20 -4.69 -12.43 2.19
CA ILE A 20 -3.44 -13.04 2.67
C ILE A 20 -3.43 -14.52 2.30
N PHE A 21 -4.54 -15.23 2.54
CA PHE A 21 -4.69 -16.64 2.18
C PHE A 21 -4.48 -16.89 0.69
N GLN A 22 -5.12 -16.10 -0.17
CA GLN A 22 -4.89 -16.16 -1.63
C GLN A 22 -3.43 -15.89 -2.04
N LYS A 23 -2.65 -15.17 -1.22
CA LYS A 23 -1.22 -14.99 -1.45
C LYS A 23 -0.41 -16.18 -0.97
N LEU A 24 -0.76 -16.77 0.17
CA LEU A 24 -0.15 -17.99 0.68
C LEU A 24 -0.22 -19.11 -0.36
N GLU A 25 -1.39 -19.34 -0.96
CA GLU A 25 -1.54 -20.34 -2.03
C GLU A 25 -0.58 -20.11 -3.22
N LYS A 26 -0.29 -18.84 -3.56
CA LYS A 26 0.61 -18.51 -4.69
C LYS A 26 2.09 -18.69 -4.37
N VAL A 27 2.45 -18.71 -3.10
CA VAL A 27 3.84 -18.87 -2.64
C VAL A 27 4.07 -20.22 -1.96
N ASP A 28 3.21 -21.19 -2.24
CA ASP A 28 3.26 -22.54 -1.66
C ASP A 28 3.28 -22.53 -0.11
N TYR A 29 2.41 -21.69 0.46
CA TYR A 29 2.25 -21.49 1.90
C TYR A 29 3.49 -21.00 2.64
N ASP A 30 4.52 -20.55 1.94
CA ASP A 30 5.68 -19.88 2.52
C ASP A 30 5.32 -18.46 2.97
N PHE A 31 5.03 -18.31 4.26
CA PHE A 31 4.63 -17.04 4.87
C PHE A 31 5.73 -15.97 4.79
N GLU A 32 7.01 -16.34 4.84
CA GLU A 32 8.12 -15.38 4.79
C GLU A 32 8.17 -14.62 3.46
N ARG A 33 7.62 -15.23 2.40
CA ARG A 33 7.50 -14.60 1.08
C ARG A 33 6.37 -13.59 0.99
N ILE A 34 5.54 -13.42 2.03
CA ILE A 34 4.47 -12.41 2.06
C ILE A 34 4.98 -11.12 2.70
N GLN A 35 5.28 -10.15 1.85
CA GLN A 35 5.86 -8.86 2.28
C GLN A 35 4.83 -7.73 2.42
N ASP A 36 3.61 -7.89 1.87
CA ASP A 36 2.60 -6.81 1.80
C ASP A 36 1.47 -6.93 2.83
N LEU A 37 1.80 -7.41 4.03
CA LEU A 37 0.83 -7.50 5.14
C LEU A 37 0.39 -6.11 5.62
N ILE A 38 1.34 -5.19 5.67
CA ILE A 38 1.17 -3.79 6.06
C ILE A 38 1.59 -2.93 4.87
N ALA A 39 0.77 -1.95 4.52
CA ALA A 39 1.07 -0.98 3.48
C ALA A 39 0.63 0.41 3.91
N PHE A 40 1.27 1.43 3.37
CA PHE A 40 0.80 2.81 3.46
C PHE A 40 0.00 3.16 2.22
N ARG A 41 -1.08 3.91 2.41
CA ARG A 41 -1.86 4.53 1.34
C ARG A 41 -1.68 6.03 1.45
N VAL A 42 -1.28 6.66 0.34
CA VAL A 42 -1.24 8.11 0.19
C VAL A 42 -2.44 8.51 -0.66
N VAL A 43 -3.27 9.42 -0.16
CA VAL A 43 -4.44 9.96 -0.85
C VAL A 43 -4.14 11.41 -1.22
N VAL A 44 -4.34 11.74 -2.50
CA VAL A 44 -4.09 13.06 -3.11
C VAL A 44 -5.30 13.46 -3.97
N ASN A 45 -5.35 14.70 -4.44
CA ASN A 45 -6.56 15.23 -5.08
C ASN A 45 -6.67 14.88 -6.56
N ASN A 46 -5.54 14.73 -7.25
CA ASN A 46 -5.49 14.48 -8.68
C ASN A 46 -4.37 13.48 -9.05
N VAL A 47 -4.36 13.09 -10.33
CA VAL A 47 -3.44 12.06 -10.85
C VAL A 47 -2.00 12.58 -10.93
N ASP A 48 -1.81 13.85 -11.28
CA ASP A 48 -0.46 14.43 -11.38
C ASP A 48 0.24 14.44 -10.02
N GLU A 49 -0.49 14.77 -8.96
CA GLU A 49 -0.02 14.67 -7.56
C GLU A 49 0.31 13.24 -7.15
N CYS A 50 -0.35 12.22 -7.72
CA CYS A 50 -0.05 10.82 -7.44
C CYS A 50 1.34 10.45 -7.97
N TYR A 51 1.69 10.92 -9.17
CA TYR A 51 3.01 10.72 -9.74
C TYR A 51 4.09 11.53 -9.01
N ALA A 52 3.77 12.74 -8.55
CA ALA A 52 4.69 13.55 -7.75
C ALA A 52 4.92 12.99 -6.33
N ALA A 53 4.08 12.06 -5.87
CA ALA A 53 4.17 11.42 -4.55
C ALA A 53 5.07 10.17 -4.51
N LEU A 54 5.33 9.54 -5.67
CA LEU A 54 6.19 8.36 -5.83
C LEU A 54 7.67 8.75 -5.78
#